data_AF-A0A7V6HEF9-F1
#
_entry.id   AF-A0A7V6HEF9-F1
#
_cell.length_a   1.000
_cell.length_b   1.000
_cell.length_c   1.000
_cell.angle_alpha   90.00
_cell.angle_beta   90.00
_cell.angle_gamma   90.00
#
_symmetry.space_group_name_H-M   'P 1'
#
loop_
_entity.id
_entity.type
_entity.pdbx_description
1 polymer ?
#
loop_
_entity_poly.entity_id
_entity_poly.type
_entity_poly.pdbx_seq_one_letter_code
_entity_poly.pdbx_strand_id
1 'polypeptide(L)'
;MDNTNSMGNAVELYFVDTLNRETTAGVRRPKGIAIASGVGSRTIAHEVLHDCGLEDIYIADDQGNPLLELVAEQSIPADWGGGYYNPWVLQHGLIKRLVMRSFLTSQEDAGTDLPSGDVRGWHHGPGGGGTSLILGPAKVGQSSIVKTPGSH
;
A
#
# COMPACT_ATOMS: atom_id res chain seq x y z
N MET A 1 33.81 11.01 -5.46
CA MET A 1 32.85 12.12 -5.34
C MET A 1 31.50 11.49 -5.08
N ASP A 2 31.15 11.35 -3.80
CA ASP A 2 29.80 10.98 -3.39
C ASP A 2 28.98 12.26 -3.29
N ASN A 3 28.16 12.51 -4.32
CA ASN A 3 27.26 13.66 -4.38
C ASN A 3 25.82 13.20 -4.11
N THR A 4 25.57 12.59 -2.97
CA THR A 4 24.23 12.58 -2.40
C THR A 4 24.23 13.57 -1.24
N ASN A 5 23.60 14.72 -1.47
CA ASN A 5 23.20 15.71 -0.47
C ASN A 5 22.12 15.16 0.47
N SER A 6 22.25 13.90 0.89
CA SER A 6 21.31 13.23 1.76
C SER A 6 21.18 14.06 3.03
N MET A 7 20.05 14.78 3.15
CA MET A 7 19.79 15.64 4.30
C MET A 7 19.47 14.82 5.55
N GLY A 8 19.69 13.50 5.54
CA GLY A 8 19.43 12.54 6.63
C GLY A 8 17.96 12.37 6.99
N ASN A 9 17.13 13.37 6.69
CA ASN A 9 15.74 13.54 7.11
C ASN A 9 14.82 13.92 5.93
N ALA A 10 15.26 13.73 4.69
CA ALA A 10 14.49 14.10 3.49
C ALA A 10 14.15 12.86 2.67
N VAL A 11 12.99 12.89 1.99
CA VAL A 11 12.62 11.84 1.05
C VAL A 11 13.50 11.97 -0.19
N GLU A 12 14.30 10.95 -0.46
CA GLU A 12 15.00 10.81 -1.73
C GLU A 12 14.12 10.08 -2.74
N LEU A 13 13.83 10.76 -3.86
CA LEU A 13 13.02 10.23 -4.96
C LEU A 13 13.85 10.15 -6.24
N TYR A 14 13.94 8.96 -6.82
CA TYR A 14 14.69 8.68 -8.04
C TYR A 14 13.72 8.30 -9.16
N PHE A 15 13.80 8.98 -10.30
CA PHE A 15 13.06 8.61 -11.51
C PHE A 15 13.99 7.86 -12.46
N VAL A 16 13.62 6.64 -12.81
CA VAL A 16 14.43 5.75 -13.66
C VAL A 16 13.60 5.24 -14.83
N ASP A 17 14.27 4.81 -15.90
CA ASP A 17 13.58 4.30 -17.08
C ASP A 17 12.84 2.99 -16.76
N THR A 18 13.53 2.02 -16.14
CA THR A 18 12.94 0.73 -15.75
C THR A 18 13.43 0.27 -14.37
N LEU A 19 12.59 -0.50 -13.67
CA LEU A 19 12.93 -1.21 -12.43
C LEU A 19 12.70 -2.71 -12.64
N ASN A 20 13.62 -3.56 -12.18
CA ASN A 20 13.52 -5.03 -12.25
C ASN A 20 13.10 -5.58 -13.64
N ARG A 21 13.64 -5.02 -14.73
CA ARG A 21 13.22 -5.38 -16.11
C ARG A 21 11.72 -5.17 -16.35
N GLU A 22 11.19 -4.03 -15.89
CA GLU A 22 9.81 -3.54 -16.12
C GLU A 22 8.71 -4.19 -15.25
N THR A 23 9.04 -5.07 -14.32
CA THR A 23 8.03 -5.74 -13.47
C THR A 23 7.60 -4.92 -12.24
N THR A 24 8.19 -3.74 -12.04
CA THR A 24 8.01 -2.96 -10.80
C THR A 24 7.81 -1.49 -11.15
N ALA A 25 6.71 -0.90 -10.69
CA ALA A 25 6.38 0.51 -10.96
C ALA A 25 7.08 1.47 -9.98
N GLY A 26 7.30 1.04 -8.75
CA GLY A 26 7.97 1.79 -7.70
C GLY A 26 8.61 0.83 -6.69
N VAL A 27 9.65 1.28 -6.00
CA VAL A 27 10.25 0.52 -4.90
C VAL A 27 10.82 1.45 -3.83
N ARG A 28 10.32 1.28 -2.62
CA ARG A 28 10.85 1.87 -1.40
C ARG A 28 11.95 0.99 -0.82
N ARG A 29 13.10 1.60 -0.51
CA ARG A 29 14.24 0.98 0.20
C ARG A 29 14.67 1.85 1.38
N PRO A 30 15.51 1.34 2.29
CA PRO A 30 16.06 2.15 3.38
C PRO A 30 16.91 3.34 2.95
N LYS A 31 17.21 3.54 1.66
CA LYS A 31 17.99 4.67 1.16
C LYS A 31 17.18 5.65 0.31
N GLY A 32 15.88 5.42 0.14
CA GLY A 32 15.03 6.23 -0.74
C GLY A 32 14.06 5.40 -1.56
N ILE A 33 13.37 6.08 -2.46
CA ILE A 33 12.28 5.54 -3.29
C ILE A 33 12.66 5.71 -4.76
N ALA A 34 12.58 4.63 -5.54
CA ALA A 34 12.73 4.69 -6.99
C ALA A 34 11.39 4.48 -7.69
N ILE A 35 11.14 5.23 -8.74
CA ILE A 35 9.89 5.27 -9.51
C ILE A 35 10.25 5.06 -10.99
N ALA A 36 9.62 4.08 -11.64
CA ALA A 36 9.81 3.82 -13.06
C ALA A 36 9.13 4.88 -13.93
N SER A 37 9.59 5.06 -15.17
CA SER A 37 9.00 6.03 -16.08
C SER A 37 7.57 5.63 -16.50
N GLY A 38 6.74 6.61 -16.83
CA GLY A 38 5.36 6.36 -17.30
C GLY A 38 4.35 5.93 -16.24
N VAL A 39 4.72 5.89 -14.96
CA VAL A 39 3.80 5.55 -13.86
C VAL A 39 3.10 6.78 -13.27
N GLY A 40 1.90 6.58 -12.71
CA GLY A 40 1.06 7.66 -12.19
C GLY A 40 1.39 8.12 -10.76
N SER A 41 0.77 9.23 -10.35
CA SER A 41 0.91 9.82 -8.99
C SER A 41 0.57 8.85 -7.86
N ARG A 42 -0.33 7.90 -8.10
CA ARG A 42 -0.66 6.83 -7.14
C ARG A 42 0.57 6.01 -6.76
N THR A 43 1.41 5.63 -7.71
CA THR A 43 2.62 4.83 -7.42
C THR A 43 3.55 5.59 -6.48
N ILE A 44 3.72 6.88 -6.71
CA ILE A 44 4.52 7.75 -5.82
C ILE A 44 3.91 7.76 -4.42
N ALA A 45 2.59 7.98 -4.29
CA ALA A 45 1.92 7.99 -3.00
C ALA A 45 2.04 6.65 -2.27
N HIS A 46 1.89 5.53 -2.97
CA HIS A 46 2.03 4.17 -2.44
C HIS A 46 3.42 3.93 -1.86
N GLU A 47 4.49 4.26 -2.59
CA GLU A 47 5.87 4.09 -2.09
C GLU A 47 6.21 5.04 -0.93
N VAL A 48 5.68 6.27 -0.95
CA VAL A 48 5.85 7.22 0.17
C VAL A 48 5.14 6.69 1.42
N LEU A 49 3.97 6.09 1.28
CA LEU A 49 3.23 5.50 2.41
C LEU A 49 3.89 4.22 2.94
N HIS A 50 4.54 3.42 2.09
CA HIS A 50 5.49 2.40 2.57
C HIS A 50 6.64 3.01 3.37
N ASP A 51 7.07 4.23 3.02
CA ASP A 51 8.06 4.93 3.81
C ASP A 51 7.53 5.45 5.15
N CYS A 52 6.24 5.77 5.23
CA CYS A 52 5.50 6.04 6.48
C CYS A 52 5.26 4.80 7.36
N GLY A 53 5.59 3.61 6.88
CA GLY A 53 5.42 2.34 7.60
C GLY A 53 4.10 1.62 7.33
N LEU A 54 3.34 2.04 6.31
CA LEU A 54 2.16 1.31 5.87
C LEU A 54 2.54 0.05 5.06
N GLU A 55 1.71 -0.97 5.17
CA GLU A 55 1.89 -2.28 4.55
C GLU A 55 1.06 -2.40 3.26
N ASP A 56 1.41 -3.36 2.42
CA ASP A 56 0.56 -3.77 1.31
C ASP A 56 -0.69 -4.51 1.80
N ILE A 57 -1.80 -4.31 1.10
CA ILE A 57 -3.01 -5.13 1.23
C ILE A 57 -3.37 -5.76 -0.13
N TYR A 58 -3.77 -7.03 -0.10
CA TYR A 58 -3.96 -7.86 -1.29
C TYR A 58 -5.45 -8.18 -1.49
N ILE A 59 -5.88 -8.19 -2.76
CA ILE A 59 -7.27 -8.47 -3.14
C ILE A 59 -7.65 -9.95 -2.99
N ALA A 60 -6.65 -10.82 -2.88
CA ALA A 60 -6.78 -12.27 -2.78
C ALA A 60 -5.60 -12.88 -1.99
N ASP A 61 -5.76 -14.11 -1.53
CA ASP A 61 -4.69 -14.90 -0.92
C ASP A 61 -3.65 -15.40 -1.96
N ASP A 62 -2.66 -16.17 -1.50
CA ASP A 62 -1.61 -16.76 -2.34
C ASP A 62 -2.14 -17.75 -3.38
N GLN A 63 -3.37 -18.24 -3.23
CA GLN A 63 -4.06 -19.14 -4.15
C GLN A 63 -5.00 -18.40 -5.11
N GLY A 64 -5.09 -17.07 -5.01
CA GLY A 64 -5.96 -16.23 -5.83
C GLY A 64 -7.42 -16.19 -5.37
N ASN A 65 -7.72 -16.59 -4.12
CA ASN A 65 -9.07 -16.51 -3.57
C ASN A 65 -9.35 -15.12 -2.97
N PRO A 66 -10.32 -14.36 -3.50
CA PRO A 66 -10.68 -13.05 -2.96
C PRO A 66 -11.54 -13.14 -1.70
N LEU A 67 -11.56 -12.06 -0.92
CA LEU A 67 -12.50 -11.90 0.21
C LEU A 67 -13.88 -11.48 -0.31
N LEU A 68 -14.77 -12.45 -0.43
CA LEU A 68 -16.17 -12.28 -0.87
C LEU A 68 -17.15 -12.05 0.29
N GLU A 69 -16.66 -11.69 1.48
CA GLU A 69 -17.51 -11.23 2.59
C GLU A 69 -17.92 -9.76 2.38
N LEU A 70 -19.10 -9.37 2.88
CA LEU A 70 -19.50 -7.96 2.89
C LEU A 70 -18.62 -7.16 3.85
N VAL A 71 -18.41 -5.88 3.52
CA VAL A 71 -17.77 -4.94 4.44
C VAL A 71 -18.63 -4.83 5.71
N ALA A 72 -17.97 -4.92 6.86
CA ALA A 72 -18.60 -4.89 8.17
C ALA A 72 -17.78 -4.03 9.14
N GLU A 73 -18.35 -3.71 10.31
CA GLU A 73 -17.70 -2.85 11.32
C GLU A 73 -16.32 -3.38 11.72
N GLN A 74 -16.20 -4.68 11.93
CA GLN A 74 -14.92 -5.33 12.24
C GLN A 74 -13.90 -5.24 11.11
N SER A 75 -14.34 -4.99 9.87
CA SER A 75 -13.46 -4.90 8.71
C SER A 75 -12.86 -3.51 8.53
N ILE A 76 -13.55 -2.47 8.99
CA ILE A 76 -13.17 -1.05 8.86
C ILE A 76 -13.60 -0.23 10.09
N PRO A 77 -13.16 -0.58 11.30
CA PRO A 77 -13.73 -0.03 12.54
C PRO A 77 -13.63 1.50 12.63
N ALA A 78 -12.59 2.10 12.07
CA ALA A 78 -12.39 3.55 12.08
C ALA A 78 -13.28 4.33 11.10
N ASP A 79 -13.74 3.68 10.02
CA ASP A 79 -14.51 4.30 8.95
C ASP A 79 -15.98 3.82 8.91
N TRP A 80 -16.34 2.87 9.77
CA TRP A 80 -17.67 2.28 9.82
C TRP A 80 -18.75 3.32 10.13
N GLY A 81 -19.84 3.29 9.37
CA GLY A 81 -20.94 4.26 9.52
C GLY A 81 -20.61 5.69 9.07
N GLY A 82 -19.38 5.98 8.63
CA GLY A 82 -18.97 7.31 8.15
C GLY A 82 -19.49 7.70 6.76
N GLY A 83 -20.19 6.79 6.06
CA GLY A 83 -20.77 7.00 4.74
C GLY A 83 -19.79 6.93 3.56
N TYR A 84 -18.48 6.87 3.82
CA TYR A 84 -17.44 6.86 2.80
C TYR A 84 -17.25 5.49 2.12
N TYR A 85 -17.41 4.41 2.89
CA TYR A 85 -17.41 3.04 2.39
C TYR A 85 -18.84 2.49 2.38
N ASN A 86 -19.27 1.96 1.24
CA ASN A 86 -20.59 1.36 1.09
C ASN A 86 -20.59 -0.01 1.79
N PRO A 87 -21.41 -0.22 2.84
CA PRO A 87 -21.43 -1.50 3.57
C PRO A 87 -21.98 -2.67 2.73
N TRP A 88 -22.62 -2.39 1.59
CA TRP A 88 -23.17 -3.39 0.67
C TRP A 88 -22.15 -3.86 -0.38
N VAL A 89 -20.92 -3.35 -0.36
CA VAL A 89 -19.84 -3.87 -1.21
C VAL A 89 -19.13 -5.03 -0.52
N LEU A 90 -18.57 -5.91 -1.34
CA LEU A 90 -17.71 -6.99 -0.87
C LEU A 90 -16.33 -6.42 -0.48
N GLN A 91 -15.66 -7.06 0.47
CA GLN A 91 -14.36 -6.64 1.01
C GLN A 91 -13.30 -6.51 -0.09
N HIS A 92 -13.25 -7.44 -1.05
CA HIS A 92 -12.37 -7.32 -2.23
C HIS A 92 -12.59 -6.02 -3.04
N GLY A 93 -13.83 -5.51 -3.11
CA GLY A 93 -14.19 -4.29 -3.82
C GLY A 93 -13.76 -3.04 -3.05
N LEU A 94 -13.83 -3.08 -1.72
CA LEU A 94 -13.25 -2.04 -0.87
C LEU A 94 -11.72 -2.01 -1.02
N ILE A 95 -11.05 -3.16 -0.96
CA ILE A 95 -9.58 -3.25 -1.09
C ILE A 95 -9.12 -2.68 -2.43
N LYS A 96 -9.88 -2.88 -3.51
CA LYS A 96 -9.58 -2.30 -4.83
C LYS A 96 -9.50 -0.77 -4.84
N ARG A 97 -10.20 -0.10 -3.93
CA ARG A 97 -10.21 1.37 -3.79
C ARG A 97 -9.01 1.93 -3.03
N LEU A 98 -8.26 1.11 -2.29
CA LEU A 98 -7.22 1.60 -1.39
C LEU A 98 -5.92 1.93 -2.13
N VAL A 99 -5.26 3.00 -1.70
CA VAL A 99 -3.94 3.39 -2.22
C VAL A 99 -2.86 2.34 -1.91
N MET A 100 -2.94 1.69 -0.75
CA MET A 100 -2.02 0.63 -0.31
C MET A 100 -2.32 -0.75 -0.91
N ARG A 101 -3.24 -0.85 -1.87
CA ARG A 101 -3.48 -2.09 -2.61
C ARG A 101 -2.24 -2.49 -3.40
N SER A 102 -1.73 -3.69 -3.16
CA SER A 102 -0.63 -4.26 -3.94
C SER A 102 -1.04 -4.46 -5.41
N PHE A 103 -0.10 -4.26 -6.32
CA PHE A 103 -0.35 -4.25 -7.77
C PHE A 103 -0.35 -5.67 -8.33
N LEU A 104 -1.51 -6.19 -8.75
CA LEU A 104 -1.56 -7.49 -9.44
C LEU A 104 -1.81 -7.38 -10.96
N THR A 105 -2.40 -6.31 -11.48
CA THR A 105 -2.53 -6.09 -12.93
C THR A 105 -2.69 -4.60 -13.29
N SER A 106 -2.22 -4.22 -14.47
CA SER A 106 -2.26 -2.86 -15.03
C SER A 106 -3.62 -2.41 -15.59
N GLN A 107 -4.66 -3.23 -15.47
CA GLN A 107 -5.95 -3.04 -16.15
C GLN A 107 -7.11 -2.60 -15.25
N GLU A 108 -6.95 -2.59 -13.92
CA GLU A 108 -8.02 -2.13 -13.02
C GLU A 108 -7.74 -0.73 -12.48
N ASP A 109 -8.78 0.10 -12.45
CA ASP A 109 -8.78 1.41 -11.79
C ASP A 109 -8.06 1.31 -10.45
N ALA A 110 -6.98 2.06 -10.36
CA ALA A 110 -6.06 1.95 -9.26
C ALA A 110 -6.58 2.81 -8.12
N GLY A 111 -7.00 2.16 -7.04
CA GLY A 111 -7.53 2.82 -5.86
C GLY A 111 -6.61 3.91 -5.30
N THR A 112 -7.20 5.02 -4.85
CA THR A 112 -6.52 6.19 -4.29
C THR A 112 -6.97 6.53 -2.86
N ASP A 113 -7.85 5.72 -2.28
CA ASP A 113 -8.43 5.99 -0.97
C ASP A 113 -7.41 5.64 0.12
N LEU A 114 -7.24 6.55 1.09
CA LEU A 114 -6.46 6.32 2.30
C LEU A 114 -7.42 6.22 3.50
N PRO A 115 -7.65 5.02 4.05
CA PRO A 115 -8.59 4.82 5.16
C PRO A 115 -8.11 5.51 6.44
N SER A 116 -9.02 5.74 7.38
CA SER A 116 -8.66 6.36 8.66
C SER A 116 -7.85 5.41 9.53
N GLY A 117 -8.09 4.10 9.43
CA GLY A 117 -7.40 3.09 10.20
C GLY A 117 -7.17 1.78 9.46
N ASP A 118 -6.81 0.74 10.22
CA ASP A 118 -6.52 -0.58 9.67
C ASP A 118 -7.74 -1.19 8.99
N VAL A 119 -7.49 -1.89 7.89
CA VAL A 119 -8.51 -2.55 7.08
C VAL A 119 -8.28 -4.04 7.11
N ARG A 120 -9.34 -4.81 7.34
CA ARG A 120 -9.26 -6.26 7.23
C ARG A 120 -8.93 -6.69 5.79
N GLY A 121 -7.88 -7.49 5.62
CA GLY A 121 -7.53 -8.06 4.33
C GLY A 121 -6.37 -9.02 4.39
N TRP A 122 -5.95 -9.46 3.21
CA TRP A 122 -4.73 -10.25 3.05
C TRP A 122 -3.53 -9.32 3.11
N HIS A 123 -2.54 -9.65 3.95
CA HIS A 123 -1.30 -8.90 4.06
C HIS A 123 -0.18 -9.83 4.55
N HIS A 124 1.07 -9.39 4.48
CA HIS A 124 2.17 -10.15 5.07
C HIS A 124 2.16 -9.99 6.60
N GLY A 125 2.35 -11.10 7.32
CA GLY A 125 2.38 -11.08 8.77
C GLY A 125 3.57 -10.29 9.37
N PRO A 126 3.49 -9.91 10.65
CA PRO A 126 4.53 -9.16 11.34
C PRO A 126 5.88 -9.87 11.23
N GLY A 127 6.90 -9.15 10.75
CA GLY A 127 8.25 -9.66 10.50
C GLY A 127 8.69 -9.59 9.03
N GLY A 128 7.82 -9.24 8.09
CA GLY A 128 8.17 -8.84 6.71
C GLY A 128 8.93 -9.87 5.86
N GLY A 129 9.22 -11.04 6.42
CA GLY A 129 9.95 -12.16 5.80
C GLY A 129 9.11 -13.43 5.67
N GLY A 130 7.84 -13.40 6.07
CA GLY A 130 6.89 -14.48 5.79
C GLY A 130 6.39 -14.35 4.35
N THR A 131 6.70 -15.33 3.50
CA THR A 131 6.27 -15.34 2.09
C THR A 131 4.76 -15.48 1.92
N SER A 132 4.03 -15.88 2.96
CA SER A 132 2.61 -16.17 2.87
C SER A 132 1.75 -15.02 3.37
N LEU A 133 0.64 -14.81 2.67
CA LEU A 133 -0.40 -13.87 3.06
C LEU A 133 -1.20 -14.44 4.24
N ILE A 134 -1.50 -13.57 5.20
CA ILE A 134 -2.40 -13.87 6.33
C ILE A 134 -3.62 -12.96 6.27
N LEU A 135 -4.74 -13.43 6.81
CA LEU A 135 -5.98 -12.67 6.88
C LEU A 135 -6.10 -11.97 8.23
N GLY A 136 -6.09 -10.64 8.22
CA GLY A 136 -6.06 -9.86 9.46
C GLY A 136 -6.23 -8.36 9.22
N PRO A 137 -6.12 -7.54 10.29
CA PRO A 137 -6.06 -6.09 10.16
C PRO A 137 -4.73 -5.67 9.54
N ALA A 138 -4.78 -5.16 8.31
CA ALA A 138 -3.62 -4.65 7.59
C ALA A 138 -3.40 -3.16 7.90
N LYS A 139 -2.14 -2.77 8.09
CA LYS A 139 -1.74 -1.40 8.42
C LYS A 139 -1.72 -0.49 7.20
N VAL A 140 -2.89 -0.08 6.76
CA VAL A 140 -3.08 0.70 5.54
C VAL A 140 -3.71 2.08 5.75
N GLY A 141 -4.07 2.41 6.99
CA GLY A 141 -4.75 3.66 7.33
C GLY A 141 -3.87 4.72 7.98
N GLN A 142 -4.40 5.94 8.04
CA GLN A 142 -3.73 7.12 8.61
C GLN A 142 -3.26 6.89 10.05
N SER A 143 -4.06 6.20 10.87
CA SER A 143 -3.71 5.91 12.27
C SER A 143 -2.46 5.05 12.45
N SER A 144 -2.03 4.36 11.40
CA SER A 144 -0.93 3.39 11.42
C SER A 144 0.37 3.95 10.82
N ILE A 145 0.39 5.24 10.48
CA ILE A 145 1.61 5.98 10.10
C ILE A 145 2.50 6.12 11.33
N VAL A 146 3.70 5.56 11.27
CA VAL A 146 4.63 5.49 12.41
C VAL A 146 5.90 6.32 12.24
N LYS A 147 6.10 6.91 11.06
CA LYS A 147 7.25 7.78 10.80
C LYS A 147 7.01 8.79 9.70
N THR A 148 7.80 9.86 9.74
CA THR A 148 7.87 10.86 8.68
C THR A 148 8.61 10.29 7.48
N PRO A 149 8.13 10.52 6.24
CA PRO A 149 8.89 10.17 5.04
C PRO A 149 10.33 10.71 5.07
N GLY A 150 11.31 9.87 4.74
CA GLY A 150 12.72 10.23 4.68
C GLY A 150 13.48 10.15 6.01
N SER A 151 12.84 9.70 7.10
CA SER A 151 13.54 9.45 8.36
C SER A 151 14.22 8.06 8.35
N HIS A 152 15.53 8.04 8.59
CA HIS A 152 16.37 6.84 8.68
C HIS A 152 16.75 6.47 10.12
#